data_AF-A0A1Y6BR43-F1
#
_entry.id   AF-A0A1Y6BR43-F1
#
_cell.length_a   1.000
_cell.length_b   1.000
_cell.length_c   1.000
_cell.angle_alpha   90.00
_cell.angle_beta   90.00
_cell.angle_gamma   90.00
#
_symmetry.space_group_name_H-M   'P 1'
#
loop_
_entity.id
_entity.type
_entity.pdbx_description
1 polymer ?
#
loop_
_entity_poly.entity_id
_entity_poly.type
_entity_poly.pdbx_seq_one_letter_code
_entity_poly.pdbx_strand_id
1 'polypeptide(L)'
;MKILSCVVQRQHMILTRLAISLCVLALGACGGGASDGTPKTEKDVPTPERLTPSTITVETALVPVMSELPAFEDGVPRTISAVEDENGVIAMFVENEVWLSTNNPEQLASFLDRWDGEVIADFDAQKYKIANLDNQYLVRVNTADTDISELADDLANLQPGTRGDFKVSSQAAAATLAISAETARAGVVSGINWVGQGSDFRNRDIADSPAGVSSADPNAFSWPSHTIEGDQNTGVAEAWRALDFANLLTPNKVGLAILDMGFDPNADYQQGWVAFSNIPLVAPIGTENIIGCGENPCLWHGTNVLGAAMAVANNGFGSAGPAGPVARPVIIHTSYDFFTSIFALAEAKVLGAKIANMSYSAPVHITLSSLR
;
A
#
# COMPACT_ATOMS: atom_id res chain seq x y z
N MET A 1 -0.61 -39.94 -42.92
CA MET A 1 -1.37 -38.76 -43.40
C MET A 1 -0.80 -37.53 -42.67
N LYS A 2 -0.55 -36.31 -43.21
CA LYS A 2 -1.08 -35.48 -44.32
C LYS A 2 -2.44 -34.78 -44.08
N ILE A 3 -2.44 -33.42 -44.10
CA ILE A 3 -3.44 -32.46 -44.68
C ILE A 3 -4.80 -32.34 -43.94
N LEU A 4 -5.39 -31.19 -43.52
CA LEU A 4 -5.09 -29.72 -43.47
C LEU A 4 -5.36 -29.19 -42.02
N SER A 5 -5.05 -27.95 -41.55
CA SER A 5 -4.47 -26.70 -42.11
C SER A 5 -5.40 -25.60 -42.68
N CYS A 6 -6.20 -24.88 -41.85
CA CYS A 6 -6.92 -23.62 -42.17
C CYS A 6 -7.35 -22.86 -40.88
N VAL A 7 -7.48 -21.51 -40.81
CA VAL A 7 -7.01 -20.43 -41.70
C VAL A 7 -6.83 -19.11 -40.91
N VAL A 8 -6.08 -18.14 -41.46
CA VAL A 8 -5.84 -16.80 -40.87
C VAL A 8 -6.94 -15.82 -41.26
N GLN A 9 -7.36 -14.92 -40.36
CA GLN A 9 -8.02 -13.67 -40.75
C GLN A 9 -7.56 -12.46 -39.90
N ARG A 10 -6.91 -11.49 -40.55
CA ARG A 10 -6.58 -10.16 -40.01
C ARG A 10 -7.68 -9.16 -40.39
N GLN A 11 -8.13 -8.33 -39.45
CA GLN A 11 -8.54 -6.94 -39.67
C GLN A 11 -8.09 -6.15 -38.42
N HIS A 12 -7.13 -5.22 -38.51
CA HIS A 12 -7.19 -3.84 -39.04
C HIS A 12 -7.70 -2.80 -38.03
N MET A 13 -6.71 -2.06 -37.49
CA MET A 13 -6.73 -0.67 -37.02
C MET A 13 -8.08 -0.01 -36.66
N ILE A 14 -8.22 0.39 -35.40
CA ILE A 14 -8.77 1.70 -35.04
C ILE A 14 -7.71 2.42 -34.20
N LEU A 15 -7.31 3.63 -34.61
CA LEU A 15 -6.55 4.53 -33.73
C LEU A 15 -7.55 5.30 -32.86
N THR A 16 -7.50 5.11 -31.55
CA THR A 16 -8.12 6.04 -30.60
C THR A 16 -7.02 6.88 -29.97
N ARG A 17 -6.99 8.18 -30.30
CA ARG A 17 -6.12 9.14 -29.61
C ARG A 17 -6.69 9.39 -28.22
N LEU A 18 -5.92 9.13 -27.17
CA LEU A 18 -6.18 9.69 -25.85
C LEU A 18 -5.14 10.77 -25.59
N ALA A 19 -5.58 12.03 -25.49
CA ALA A 19 -4.71 13.14 -25.11
C ALA A 19 -4.64 13.20 -23.59
N ILE A 20 -3.46 12.98 -23.01
CA ILE A 20 -3.23 13.20 -21.58
C ILE A 20 -3.19 14.70 -21.34
N SER A 21 -4.19 15.22 -20.61
CA SER A 21 -4.30 16.64 -20.30
C SER A 21 -3.36 17.00 -19.15
N LEU A 22 -2.30 17.75 -19.45
CA LEU A 22 -1.31 18.19 -18.46
C LEU A 22 -1.90 19.30 -17.57
N CYS A 23 -2.49 18.92 -16.43
CA CYS A 23 -3.05 19.86 -15.47
C CYS A 23 -1.96 20.58 -14.65
N VAL A 24 -1.56 21.77 -15.12
CA VAL A 24 -0.71 22.70 -14.36
C VAL A 24 -1.49 23.28 -13.19
N LEU A 25 -1.18 22.82 -11.97
CA LEU A 25 -1.79 23.32 -10.73
C LEU A 25 -1.06 24.56 -10.19
N ALA A 26 -1.32 25.70 -10.83
CA ALA A 26 -0.87 27.00 -10.35
C ALA A 26 -1.87 27.57 -9.31
N LEU A 27 -1.62 27.36 -8.02
CA LEU A 27 -2.43 27.91 -6.93
C LEU A 27 -2.10 29.38 -6.65
N GLY A 28 -2.80 30.28 -7.32
CA GLY A 28 -2.76 31.72 -7.03
C GLY A 28 -3.57 32.08 -5.79
N ALA A 29 -2.90 32.56 -4.73
CA ALA A 29 -3.54 32.97 -3.49
C ALA A 29 -4.06 34.42 -3.55
N CYS A 30 -5.38 34.59 -3.69
CA CYS A 30 -6.07 35.88 -3.55
C CYS A 30 -7.03 35.86 -2.34
N GLY A 31 -6.54 36.26 -1.17
CA GLY A 31 -7.32 36.36 0.08
C GLY A 31 -7.35 37.79 0.62
N GLY A 32 -8.19 38.66 0.05
CA GLY A 32 -8.29 40.06 0.45
C GLY A 32 -9.05 40.27 1.76
N GLY A 33 -8.34 40.39 2.88
CA GLY A 33 -8.90 40.81 4.17
C GLY A 33 -8.51 42.25 4.51
N ALA A 34 -9.48 43.17 4.55
CA ALA A 34 -9.24 44.54 5.00
C ALA A 34 -9.25 44.60 6.54
N SER A 35 -8.23 45.23 7.14
CA SER A 35 -8.18 45.55 8.56
C SER A 35 -7.56 46.93 8.77
N ASP A 36 -8.03 47.68 9.76
CA ASP A 36 -7.78 49.11 9.90
C ASP A 36 -6.32 49.53 10.06
N GLY A 37 -6.00 50.69 9.48
CA GLY A 37 -4.64 51.23 9.43
C GLY A 37 -4.12 51.70 10.78
N THR A 38 -3.15 50.98 11.33
CA THR A 38 -2.14 51.54 12.25
C THR A 38 -0.75 51.06 11.81
N PRO A 39 0.22 51.96 11.52
CA PRO A 39 1.56 51.57 11.11
C PRO A 39 2.33 51.01 12.31
N LYS A 40 2.34 49.68 12.45
CA LYS A 40 3.23 49.01 13.42
C LYS A 40 4.67 49.19 12.97
N THR A 41 5.55 49.56 13.89
CA THR A 41 6.98 49.71 13.62
C THR A 41 7.62 48.37 13.26
N GLU A 42 8.27 48.33 12.11
CA GLU A 42 9.10 47.23 11.61
C GLU A 42 10.27 46.95 12.56
N LYS A 43 10.08 46.01 13.50
CA LYS A 43 11.17 45.59 14.41
C LYS A 43 11.09 44.19 15.02
N ASP A 44 9.92 43.56 15.05
CA ASP A 44 9.72 42.21 15.61
C ASP A 44 9.04 41.28 14.58
N VAL A 45 9.72 41.04 13.45
CA VAL A 45 9.50 39.82 12.66
C VAL A 45 10.44 38.77 13.25
N PRO A 46 9.94 37.65 13.80
CA PRO A 46 10.82 36.58 14.28
C PRO A 46 11.69 36.09 13.11
N THR A 47 13.00 36.04 13.30
CA THR A 47 13.89 35.32 12.38
C THR A 47 13.37 33.89 12.27
N PRO A 48 13.11 33.35 11.07
CA PRO A 48 12.58 32.00 10.93
C PRO A 48 13.53 31.02 11.62
N GLU A 49 12.98 30.17 12.48
CA GLU A 49 13.75 29.24 13.29
C GLU A 49 14.50 28.27 12.36
N ARG A 50 15.83 28.34 12.37
CA ARG A 50 16.66 27.52 11.48
C ARG A 50 16.54 26.07 11.93
N LEU A 51 15.81 25.28 11.15
CA LEU A 51 15.70 23.83 11.32
C LEU A 51 17.09 23.21 11.48
N THR A 52 17.20 22.23 12.37
CA THR A 52 18.38 21.38 12.44
C THR A 52 18.56 20.64 11.11
N PRO A 53 19.80 20.45 10.62
CA PRO A 53 20.06 19.67 9.42
C PRO A 53 19.40 18.28 9.48
N SER A 54 19.13 17.71 8.31
CA SER A 54 18.78 16.30 8.20
C SER A 54 19.92 15.43 8.73
N THR A 55 19.62 14.28 9.33
CA THR A 55 20.63 13.28 9.67
C THR A 55 20.56 12.12 8.69
N ILE A 56 21.71 11.55 8.35
CA ILE A 56 21.82 10.33 7.53
C ILE A 56 22.73 9.36 8.28
N THR A 57 22.24 8.16 8.52
CA THR A 57 22.95 7.12 9.29
C THR A 57 22.91 5.80 8.53
N VAL A 58 24.04 5.09 8.47
CA VAL A 58 24.09 3.75 7.87
C VAL A 58 23.66 2.74 8.94
N GLU A 59 22.56 2.04 8.69
CA GLU A 59 21.99 1.01 9.55
C GLU A 59 21.92 -0.30 8.76
N THR A 60 22.89 -1.19 8.96
CA THR A 60 22.97 -2.45 8.22
C THR A 60 21.95 -3.50 8.66
N ALA A 61 21.16 -3.22 9.72
CA ALA A 61 19.96 -3.98 10.05
C ALA A 61 18.73 -3.57 9.20
N LEU A 62 18.76 -2.44 8.49
CA LEU A 62 17.72 -2.06 7.52
C LEU A 62 17.92 -2.88 6.24
N VAL A 63 17.10 -3.93 6.06
CA VAL A 63 17.16 -4.82 4.88
C VAL A 63 15.99 -4.51 3.94
N PRO A 64 16.21 -4.27 2.64
CA PRO A 64 15.13 -4.09 1.67
C PRO A 64 14.34 -5.38 1.45
N VAL A 65 13.06 -5.24 1.08
CA VAL A 65 12.12 -6.37 0.86
C VAL A 65 12.56 -7.26 -0.33
N MET A 66 13.30 -6.68 -1.27
CA MET A 66 13.95 -7.35 -2.40
C MET A 66 15.42 -6.91 -2.44
N SER A 67 16.36 -7.83 -2.68
CA SER A 67 17.79 -7.54 -2.64
C SER A 67 18.40 -7.07 -3.96
N GLU A 68 17.78 -7.40 -5.10
CA GLU A 68 18.29 -7.10 -6.44
C GLU A 68 17.16 -7.03 -7.48
N LEU A 69 17.32 -6.18 -8.48
CA LEU A 69 16.58 -6.27 -9.76
C LEU A 69 17.37 -7.12 -10.78
N PRO A 70 16.69 -7.70 -11.79
CA PRO A 70 17.36 -8.32 -12.93
C PRO A 70 18.30 -7.35 -13.64
N ALA A 71 19.47 -7.86 -14.05
CA ALA A 71 20.47 -7.17 -14.85
C ALA A 71 19.91 -6.70 -16.22
N PHE A 72 20.62 -5.76 -16.86
CA PHE A 72 20.39 -5.39 -18.25
C PHE A 72 21.24 -6.25 -19.19
N GLU A 73 21.49 -5.79 -20.42
CA GLU A 73 22.35 -6.49 -21.40
C GLU A 73 23.83 -6.59 -20.96
N ASP A 74 24.21 -5.82 -19.93
CA ASP A 74 25.51 -5.86 -19.24
C ASP A 74 25.72 -7.13 -18.39
N GLY A 75 24.66 -7.79 -17.95
CA GLY A 75 24.70 -8.93 -17.05
C GLY A 75 25.11 -8.61 -15.61
N VAL A 76 25.15 -7.33 -15.21
CA VAL A 76 25.54 -6.89 -13.87
C VAL A 76 24.32 -6.86 -12.94
N PRO A 77 24.32 -7.58 -11.79
CA PRO A 77 23.22 -7.52 -10.82
C PRO A 77 22.96 -6.11 -10.30
N ARG A 78 21.68 -5.77 -10.13
CA ARG A 78 21.24 -4.41 -9.79
C ARG A 78 20.76 -4.37 -8.35
N THR A 79 21.71 -4.31 -7.41
CA THR A 79 21.49 -4.31 -5.96
C THR A 79 20.46 -3.28 -5.54
N ILE A 80 19.47 -3.67 -4.74
CA ILE A 80 18.51 -2.74 -4.13
C ILE A 80 19.02 -2.37 -2.74
N SER A 81 18.88 -1.10 -2.39
CA SER A 81 19.06 -0.56 -1.04
C SER A 81 17.80 0.17 -0.59
N ALA A 82 17.72 0.45 0.71
CA ALA A 82 16.56 1.05 1.37
C ALA A 82 16.96 2.33 2.12
N VAL A 83 16.01 3.26 2.23
CA VAL A 83 16.02 4.39 3.14
C VAL A 83 14.75 4.37 4.00
N GLU A 84 14.90 4.56 5.30
CA GLU A 84 13.83 4.66 6.30
C GLU A 84 13.82 6.08 6.89
N ASP A 85 12.65 6.72 6.99
CA ASP A 85 12.47 8.03 7.63
C ASP A 85 12.18 7.94 9.14
N GLU A 86 12.02 9.08 9.83
CA GLU A 86 11.67 9.11 11.25
C GLU A 86 10.29 8.50 11.60
N ASN A 87 9.44 8.25 10.59
CA ASN A 87 8.12 7.62 10.74
C ASN A 87 8.16 6.10 10.50
N GLY A 88 9.30 5.54 10.08
CA GLY A 88 9.45 4.13 9.71
C GLY A 88 8.99 3.79 8.28
N VAL A 89 8.76 4.80 7.43
CA VAL A 89 8.39 4.63 6.03
C VAL A 89 9.64 4.25 5.23
N ILE A 90 9.59 3.11 4.54
CA ILE A 90 10.73 2.55 3.81
C ILE A 90 10.55 2.76 2.31
N ALA A 91 11.40 3.59 1.71
CA ALA A 91 11.56 3.65 0.26
C ALA A 91 12.73 2.75 -0.18
N MET A 92 12.55 2.05 -1.31
CA MET A 92 13.59 1.21 -1.91
C MET A 92 14.07 1.84 -3.22
N PHE A 93 15.35 1.71 -3.53
CA PHE A 93 15.97 2.18 -4.76
C PHE A 93 17.11 1.27 -5.19
N VAL A 94 17.49 1.34 -6.46
CA VAL A 94 18.67 0.63 -6.94
C VAL A 94 19.92 1.40 -6.51
N GLU A 95 20.77 0.72 -5.73
CA GLU A 95 22.08 1.22 -5.31
C GLU A 95 22.97 1.46 -6.55
N ASN A 96 23.88 2.43 -6.48
CA ASN A 96 24.79 2.81 -7.56
C ASN A 96 24.14 3.26 -8.88
N GLU A 97 22.81 3.48 -8.94
CA GLU A 97 22.12 3.94 -10.15
C GLU A 97 21.47 5.32 -9.97
N VAL A 98 21.86 6.26 -10.83
CA VAL A 98 21.33 7.63 -10.89
C VAL A 98 20.65 7.86 -12.23
N TRP A 99 19.41 8.36 -12.19
CA TRP A 99 18.67 8.83 -13.35
C TRP A 99 19.04 10.29 -13.64
N LEU A 100 19.28 10.61 -14.92
CA LEU A 100 19.55 11.94 -15.43
C LEU A 100 18.57 12.29 -16.55
N SER A 101 18.24 13.57 -16.68
CA SER A 101 17.44 14.14 -17.77
C SER A 101 18.19 15.35 -18.34
N THR A 102 18.77 15.23 -19.54
CA THR A 102 19.45 16.34 -20.22
C THR A 102 19.57 16.11 -21.72
N ASN A 103 19.43 17.19 -22.50
CA ASN A 103 19.79 17.25 -23.91
C ASN A 103 21.22 17.81 -24.15
N ASN A 104 21.98 18.14 -23.10
CA ASN A 104 23.35 18.65 -23.21
C ASN A 104 24.39 17.52 -23.04
N PRO A 105 25.13 17.12 -24.10
CA PRO A 105 26.14 16.07 -24.01
C PRO A 105 27.32 16.45 -23.10
N GLU A 106 27.61 17.75 -22.90
CA GLU A 106 28.67 18.21 -21.99
C GLU A 106 28.29 17.98 -20.52
N GLN A 107 27.00 18.08 -20.17
CA GLN A 107 26.53 17.74 -18.81
C GLN A 107 26.61 16.23 -18.56
N LEU A 108 26.19 15.41 -19.51
CA LEU A 108 26.29 13.96 -19.40
C LEU A 108 27.77 13.52 -19.29
N ALA A 109 28.65 14.01 -20.18
CA ALA A 109 30.08 13.71 -20.11
C ALA A 109 30.71 14.15 -18.78
N SER A 110 30.40 15.37 -18.30
CA SER A 110 30.91 15.87 -17.02
C SER A 110 30.44 15.04 -15.81
N PHE A 111 29.24 14.45 -15.88
CA PHE A 111 28.75 13.53 -14.84
C PHE A 111 29.47 12.18 -14.89
N LEU A 112 29.61 11.60 -16.09
CA LEU A 112 30.29 10.31 -16.29
C LEU A 112 31.78 10.39 -15.88
N ASP A 113 32.49 11.43 -16.33
CA ASP A 113 33.89 11.68 -16.00
C ASP A 113 34.11 11.94 -14.50
N ARG A 114 33.13 12.56 -13.81
CA ARG A 114 33.22 12.87 -12.38
C ARG A 114 32.99 11.65 -11.49
N TRP A 115 32.03 10.81 -11.85
CA TRP A 115 31.56 9.71 -11.00
C TRP A 115 31.96 8.33 -11.51
N ASP A 116 32.94 8.27 -12.43
CA ASP A 116 33.46 7.03 -13.04
C ASP A 116 32.31 6.16 -13.57
N GLY A 117 31.40 6.82 -14.31
CA GLY A 117 30.06 6.34 -14.59
C GLY A 117 29.87 5.73 -15.98
N GLU A 118 28.92 4.79 -16.07
CA GLU A 118 28.53 4.08 -17.30
C GLU A 118 27.02 4.23 -17.57
N VAL A 119 26.65 4.61 -18.80
CA VAL A 119 25.23 4.65 -19.23
C VAL A 119 24.76 3.22 -19.48
N ILE A 120 23.91 2.70 -18.61
CA ILE A 120 23.39 1.33 -18.66
C ILE A 120 22.01 1.23 -19.35
N ALA A 121 21.29 2.35 -19.48
CA ALA A 121 20.10 2.47 -20.33
C ALA A 121 19.86 3.93 -20.76
N ASP A 122 19.26 4.13 -21.95
CA ASP A 122 18.87 5.43 -22.48
C ASP A 122 17.39 5.53 -22.86
N PHE A 123 16.89 6.77 -22.90
CA PHE A 123 15.63 7.12 -23.53
C PHE A 123 15.79 8.38 -24.40
N ASP A 124 16.02 8.18 -25.69
CA ASP A 124 15.91 9.22 -26.72
C ASP A 124 14.45 9.66 -26.93
N ALA A 125 14.09 10.84 -26.42
CA ALA A 125 12.74 11.38 -26.52
C ALA A 125 12.35 11.75 -27.97
N GLN A 126 13.32 12.06 -28.83
CA GLN A 126 13.11 12.47 -30.22
C GLN A 126 12.77 11.26 -31.11
N LYS A 127 13.43 10.12 -30.89
CA LYS A 127 13.13 8.79 -31.47
C LYS A 127 11.68 8.36 -31.20
N TYR A 128 11.16 8.65 -30.01
CA TYR A 128 9.75 8.43 -29.66
C TYR A 128 8.80 9.60 -30.00
N LYS A 129 9.34 10.72 -30.52
CA LYS A 129 8.61 11.93 -30.95
C LYS A 129 7.84 12.62 -29.83
N ILE A 130 8.35 12.54 -28.60
CA ILE A 130 7.79 13.26 -27.44
C ILE A 130 8.41 14.66 -27.43
N ALA A 131 7.56 15.69 -27.51
CA ALA A 131 7.99 17.08 -27.47
C ALA A 131 8.17 17.56 -26.01
N ASN A 132 9.10 18.49 -25.79
CA ASN A 132 9.38 19.12 -24.51
C ASN A 132 9.78 18.15 -23.38
N LEU A 133 10.41 17.03 -23.75
CA LEU A 133 11.06 16.10 -22.84
C LEU A 133 12.53 15.97 -23.27
N ASP A 134 13.45 16.07 -22.31
CA ASP A 134 14.86 15.83 -22.57
C ASP A 134 15.15 14.33 -22.70
N ASN A 135 16.26 13.99 -23.34
CA ASN A 135 16.77 12.61 -23.29
C ASN A 135 17.07 12.22 -21.85
N GLN A 136 16.75 10.97 -21.50
CA GLN A 136 17.01 10.44 -20.17
C GLN A 136 18.08 9.35 -20.22
N TYR A 137 18.88 9.28 -19.16
CA TYR A 137 19.97 8.33 -19.03
C TYR A 137 19.90 7.70 -17.64
N LEU A 138 20.00 6.37 -17.59
CA LEU A 138 20.25 5.65 -16.36
C LEU A 138 21.75 5.35 -16.30
N VAL A 139 22.42 5.89 -15.30
CA VAL A 139 23.88 5.82 -15.16
C VAL A 139 24.23 5.01 -13.92
N ARG A 140 25.05 3.97 -14.11
CA ARG A 140 25.76 3.31 -13.01
C ARG A 140 26.94 4.18 -12.61
N VAL A 141 27.11 4.45 -11.31
CA VAL A 141 28.15 5.33 -10.77
C VAL A 141 29.03 4.62 -9.75
N ASN A 142 30.30 5.05 -9.66
CA ASN A 142 31.22 4.58 -8.64
C ASN A 142 30.93 5.27 -7.30
N THR A 143 30.56 4.47 -6.29
CA THR A 143 30.17 4.94 -4.95
C THR A 143 31.25 4.75 -3.87
N ALA A 144 32.44 4.24 -4.23
CA ALA A 144 33.42 3.76 -3.26
C ALA A 144 34.08 4.88 -2.42
N ASP A 145 34.40 6.00 -3.07
CA ASP A 145 35.12 7.14 -2.49
C ASP A 145 34.24 8.43 -2.40
N THR A 146 32.91 8.29 -2.48
CA THR A 146 31.97 9.42 -2.38
C THR A 146 31.94 10.00 -0.97
N ASP A 147 32.19 11.31 -0.84
CA ASP A 147 31.94 12.03 0.42
C ASP A 147 30.43 12.22 0.62
N ILE A 148 29.93 11.82 1.79
CA ILE A 148 28.52 11.92 2.18
C ILE A 148 28.27 13.00 3.24
N SER A 149 29.31 13.73 3.69
CA SER A 149 29.18 14.74 4.75
C SER A 149 28.36 15.96 4.31
N GLU A 150 28.45 16.34 3.05
CA GLU A 150 27.69 17.45 2.45
C GLU A 150 26.21 17.10 2.16
N LEU A 151 25.82 15.81 2.14
CA LEU A 151 24.48 15.35 1.74
C LEU A 151 23.34 16.03 2.54
N ALA A 152 23.55 16.27 3.84
CA ALA A 152 22.56 16.94 4.69
C ALA A 152 22.32 18.39 4.27
N ASP A 153 23.38 19.12 3.90
CA ASP A 153 23.29 20.51 3.44
C ASP A 153 22.86 20.58 1.97
N ASP A 154 23.24 19.62 1.11
CA ASP A 154 22.72 19.50 -0.26
C ASP A 154 21.19 19.31 -0.25
N LEU A 155 20.66 18.39 0.56
CA LEU A 155 19.21 18.20 0.72
C LEU A 155 18.52 19.47 1.25
N ALA A 156 19.11 20.16 2.24
CA ALA A 156 18.56 21.41 2.78
C ALA A 156 18.58 22.57 1.77
N ASN A 157 19.55 22.60 0.85
CA ASN A 157 19.62 23.55 -0.25
C ASN A 157 18.59 23.22 -1.36
N LEU A 158 18.37 21.94 -1.64
CA LEU A 158 17.40 21.48 -2.66
C LEU A 158 15.95 21.71 -2.22
N GLN A 159 15.62 21.46 -0.94
CA GLN A 159 14.27 21.63 -0.41
C GLN A 159 14.27 22.46 0.90
N PRO A 160 14.46 23.79 0.81
CA PRO A 160 14.51 24.67 1.97
C PRO A 160 13.25 24.60 2.84
N GLY A 161 13.43 24.51 4.16
CA GLY A 161 12.33 24.39 5.12
C GLY A 161 11.87 22.95 5.38
N THR A 162 12.61 21.95 4.89
CA THR A 162 12.43 20.54 5.29
C THR A 162 13.66 20.00 6.01
N ARG A 163 13.47 18.91 6.76
CA ARG A 163 14.49 18.03 7.34
C ARG A 163 13.92 16.62 7.47
N GLY A 164 14.77 15.61 7.63
CA GLY A 164 14.38 14.26 8.05
C GLY A 164 15.55 13.55 8.74
N ASP A 165 15.26 12.51 9.52
CA ASP A 165 16.27 11.70 10.21
C ASP A 165 16.33 10.30 9.60
N PHE A 166 17.19 10.14 8.60
CA PHE A 166 17.20 9.00 7.70
C PHE A 166 18.17 7.90 8.14
N LYS A 167 17.71 6.65 8.02
CA LYS A 167 18.55 5.45 8.05
C LYS A 167 18.70 4.92 6.63
N VAL A 168 19.88 4.45 6.24
CA VAL A 168 20.14 3.82 4.94
C VAL A 168 20.84 2.48 5.09
N SER A 169 20.48 1.51 4.26
CA SER A 169 20.94 0.11 4.38
C SER A 169 22.44 -0.11 4.14
N SER A 170 23.12 0.82 3.46
CA SER A 170 24.55 0.69 3.14
C SER A 170 25.26 2.05 2.99
N GLN A 171 26.60 2.04 2.99
CA GLN A 171 27.41 3.21 2.65
C GLN A 171 27.23 3.62 1.17
N ALA A 172 27.07 2.65 0.26
CA ALA A 172 26.85 2.92 -1.15
C ALA A 172 25.45 3.49 -1.43
N ALA A 173 24.46 3.16 -0.60
CA ALA A 173 23.15 3.79 -0.57
C ALA A 173 23.27 5.29 -0.21
N ALA A 174 24.01 5.62 0.87
CA ALA A 174 24.32 7.01 1.24
C ALA A 174 25.04 7.77 0.12
N ALA A 175 26.04 7.13 -0.51
CA ALA A 175 26.78 7.68 -1.64
C ALA A 175 25.89 7.93 -2.87
N THR A 176 24.98 7.02 -3.21
CA THR A 176 24.03 7.18 -4.33
C THR A 176 23.11 8.39 -4.10
N LEU A 177 22.65 8.60 -2.85
CA LEU A 177 21.91 9.79 -2.45
C LEU A 177 22.76 11.07 -2.60
N ALA A 178 24.02 11.05 -2.13
CA ALA A 178 24.94 12.19 -2.24
C ALA A 178 25.23 12.58 -3.69
N ILE A 179 25.55 11.61 -4.56
CA ILE A 179 25.79 11.85 -6.00
C ILE A 179 24.57 12.50 -6.66
N SER A 180 23.36 12.00 -6.39
CA SER A 180 22.14 12.56 -6.94
C SER A 180 21.82 13.95 -6.40
N ALA A 181 22.08 14.21 -5.11
CA ALA A 181 21.81 15.48 -4.46
C ALA A 181 22.77 16.59 -4.94
N GLU A 182 24.08 16.30 -5.00
CA GLU A 182 25.07 17.26 -5.47
C GLU A 182 24.85 17.58 -6.96
N THR A 183 24.49 16.58 -7.77
CA THR A 183 24.19 16.73 -9.20
C THR A 183 22.95 17.61 -9.43
N ALA A 184 21.91 17.44 -8.60
CA ALA A 184 20.75 18.31 -8.61
C ALA A 184 21.10 19.74 -8.19
N ARG A 185 21.95 19.92 -7.15
CA ARG A 185 22.44 21.26 -6.73
C ARG A 185 23.33 21.91 -7.79
N ALA A 186 24.03 21.13 -8.61
CA ALA A 186 24.77 21.61 -9.78
C ALA A 186 23.87 22.03 -10.96
N GLY A 187 22.55 21.88 -10.85
CA GLY A 187 21.57 22.32 -11.85
C GLY A 187 21.35 21.34 -13.01
N VAL A 188 21.81 20.09 -12.88
CA VAL A 188 21.45 18.99 -13.78
C VAL A 188 20.18 18.34 -13.23
N VAL A 189 19.19 18.05 -14.06
CA VAL A 189 17.99 17.33 -13.61
C VAL A 189 18.38 15.87 -13.38
N SER A 190 18.45 15.47 -12.11
CA SER A 190 18.83 14.13 -11.66
C SER A 190 17.88 13.59 -10.61
N GLY A 191 17.97 12.29 -10.35
CA GLY A 191 17.15 11.61 -9.35
C GLY A 191 17.58 10.17 -9.11
N ILE A 192 17.01 9.59 -8.06
CA ILE A 192 17.27 8.21 -7.62
C ILE A 192 16.39 7.22 -8.40
N ASN A 193 16.95 6.06 -8.74
CA ASN A 193 16.20 5.00 -9.40
C ASN A 193 15.30 4.23 -8.40
N TRP A 194 14.21 4.87 -7.98
CA TRP A 194 13.26 4.33 -7.00
C TRP A 194 12.58 3.05 -7.50
N VAL A 195 12.53 2.03 -6.64
CA VAL A 195 11.82 0.77 -6.89
C VAL A 195 10.38 0.95 -6.40
N GLY A 196 9.44 1.00 -7.35
CA GLY A 196 8.01 1.04 -7.05
C GLY A 196 7.57 -0.20 -6.27
N GLN A 197 6.87 0.02 -5.16
CA GLN A 197 6.33 -1.03 -4.31
C GLN A 197 4.87 -1.32 -4.67
N GLY A 198 4.36 -2.46 -4.21
CA GLY A 198 2.93 -2.74 -4.25
C GLY A 198 2.17 -1.95 -3.18
N SER A 199 0.84 -2.00 -3.26
CA SER A 199 -0.06 -1.48 -2.23
C SER A 199 0.20 -2.12 -0.86
N ASP A 200 0.20 -1.35 0.23
CA ASP A 200 0.36 -1.80 1.62
C ASP A 200 -0.36 -0.91 2.67
N PHE A 201 -0.41 -1.37 3.92
CA PHE A 201 -1.04 -0.61 5.00
C PHE A 201 -0.21 0.60 5.46
N ARG A 202 1.12 0.58 5.28
CA ARG A 202 2.05 1.62 5.76
C ARG A 202 1.88 2.93 5.01
N ASN A 203 1.72 2.83 3.70
CA ASN A 203 1.53 3.93 2.76
C ASN A 203 0.06 4.38 2.64
N ARG A 204 -0.87 3.73 3.36
CA ARG A 204 -2.33 3.94 3.28
C ARG A 204 -2.93 3.68 1.89
N ASP A 205 -2.30 2.84 1.09
CA ASP A 205 -2.73 2.51 -0.26
C ASP A 205 -2.91 0.99 -0.37
N ILE A 206 -4.15 0.51 -0.29
CA ILE A 206 -4.52 -0.91 -0.43
C ILE A 206 -5.57 -1.08 -1.52
N ALA A 207 -5.56 -2.25 -2.18
CA ALA A 207 -6.45 -2.52 -3.31
C ALA A 207 -7.42 -3.66 -3.00
N ASP A 208 -8.69 -3.31 -2.73
CA ASP A 208 -9.81 -4.22 -2.52
C ASP A 208 -10.99 -3.83 -3.42
N SER A 209 -12.01 -4.68 -3.56
CA SER A 209 -13.25 -4.36 -4.32
C SER A 209 -13.06 -3.78 -5.75
N PRO A 210 -12.08 -4.23 -6.60
CA PRO A 210 -11.79 -3.57 -7.88
C PRO A 210 -12.87 -3.74 -8.96
N ALA A 211 -13.95 -4.47 -8.67
CA ALA A 211 -15.14 -4.63 -9.49
C ALA A 211 -16.44 -4.27 -8.74
N GLY A 212 -16.33 -3.48 -7.66
CA GLY A 212 -17.46 -3.05 -6.83
C GLY A 212 -18.57 -2.32 -7.62
N VAL A 213 -19.80 -2.41 -7.12
CA VAL A 213 -21.00 -1.82 -7.76
C VAL A 213 -20.98 -0.29 -7.76
N SER A 214 -20.31 0.27 -8.78
CA SER A 214 -20.25 1.71 -9.15
C SER A 214 -19.79 2.66 -8.04
N SER A 215 -18.61 3.25 -8.23
CA SER A 215 -18.01 4.32 -7.41
C SER A 215 -17.71 4.01 -5.94
N ALA A 216 -17.52 2.74 -5.57
CA ALA A 216 -16.69 2.41 -4.41
C ALA A 216 -15.22 2.70 -4.76
N ASP A 217 -14.52 3.40 -3.88
CA ASP A 217 -13.06 3.53 -3.93
C ASP A 217 -12.43 2.15 -3.66
N PRO A 218 -11.46 1.66 -4.45
CA PRO A 218 -10.79 0.39 -4.13
C PRO A 218 -9.99 0.42 -2.82
N ASN A 219 -9.67 1.61 -2.29
CA ASN A 219 -8.85 1.75 -1.09
C ASN A 219 -9.69 1.81 0.19
N ALA A 220 -9.60 0.76 1.02
CA ALA A 220 -10.34 0.70 2.28
C ALA A 220 -9.89 1.74 3.34
N PHE A 221 -8.78 2.46 3.16
CA PHE A 221 -8.45 3.64 3.99
C PHE A 221 -9.41 4.83 3.80
N SER A 222 -10.20 4.87 2.73
CA SER A 222 -11.22 5.91 2.50
C SER A 222 -12.65 5.47 2.84
N TRP A 223 -12.89 4.17 3.06
CA TRP A 223 -14.23 3.65 3.33
C TRP A 223 -14.75 4.15 4.67
N PRO A 224 -15.97 4.73 4.77
CA PRO A 224 -16.52 5.28 6.02
C PRO A 224 -16.52 4.33 7.23
N SER A 225 -16.58 3.01 6.97
CA SER A 225 -16.49 1.94 7.98
C SER A 225 -15.08 1.65 8.51
N HIS A 226 -14.05 2.30 7.96
CA HIS A 226 -12.63 1.99 8.19
C HIS A 226 -11.73 3.22 8.42
N THR A 227 -12.07 4.35 7.81
CA THR A 227 -11.35 5.63 8.00
C THR A 227 -11.61 6.24 9.39
N ILE A 228 -10.91 7.34 9.69
CA ILE A 228 -11.07 8.19 10.88
C ILE A 228 -12.00 9.40 10.64
N GLU A 229 -12.53 9.58 9.42
CA GLU A 229 -13.37 10.71 9.00
C GLU A 229 -14.68 10.25 8.31
N GLY A 230 -15.76 11.05 8.39
CA GLY A 230 -17.09 10.68 7.85
C GLY A 230 -18.12 10.33 8.93
N ASP A 231 -18.91 9.26 8.71
CA ASP A 231 -20.05 8.89 9.56
C ASP A 231 -19.77 7.78 10.61
N GLN A 232 -19.07 6.69 10.27
CA GLN A 232 -18.83 5.57 11.22
C GLN A 232 -17.46 5.64 11.93
N ASN A 233 -16.45 6.20 11.28
CA ASN A 233 -15.16 6.68 11.83
C ASN A 233 -14.48 5.70 12.81
N THR A 234 -14.43 4.43 12.42
CA THR A 234 -13.93 3.34 13.28
C THR A 234 -12.42 3.39 13.47
N GLY A 235 -11.69 4.06 12.59
CA GLY A 235 -10.22 4.13 12.58
C GLY A 235 -9.52 2.79 12.32
N VAL A 236 -10.25 1.79 11.84
CA VAL A 236 -9.75 0.42 11.63
C VAL A 236 -8.55 0.37 10.67
N ALA A 237 -8.55 1.16 9.59
CA ALA A 237 -7.43 1.14 8.65
C ALA A 237 -6.14 1.72 9.26
N GLU A 238 -6.26 2.78 10.08
CA GLU A 238 -5.13 3.30 10.87
C GLU A 238 -4.69 2.32 11.96
N ALA A 239 -5.61 1.53 12.52
CA ALA A 239 -5.26 0.46 13.45
C ALA A 239 -4.48 -0.67 12.75
N TRP A 240 -4.84 -1.06 11.52
CA TRP A 240 -4.04 -1.99 10.72
C TRP A 240 -2.64 -1.41 10.45
N ARG A 241 -2.56 -0.15 10.03
CA ARG A 241 -1.30 0.55 9.78
C ARG A 241 -0.38 0.56 11.01
N ALA A 242 -0.92 0.92 12.17
CA ALA A 242 -0.17 0.91 13.43
C ALA A 242 0.32 -0.50 13.83
N LEU A 243 -0.47 -1.54 13.55
CA LEU A 243 -0.08 -2.93 13.76
C LEU A 243 0.93 -3.44 12.73
N ASP A 244 0.95 -2.88 11.51
CA ASP A 244 1.97 -3.17 10.49
C ASP A 244 3.33 -2.57 10.89
N PHE A 245 3.38 -1.29 11.26
CA PHE A 245 4.61 -0.66 11.81
C PHE A 245 5.14 -1.39 13.05
N ALA A 246 4.27 -1.97 13.87
CA ALA A 246 4.65 -2.80 15.02
C ALA A 246 5.03 -4.26 14.66
N ASN A 247 4.94 -4.65 13.39
CA ASN A 247 5.08 -6.03 12.88
C ASN A 247 4.20 -7.06 13.63
N LEU A 248 2.95 -6.70 13.92
CA LEU A 248 1.99 -7.51 14.69
C LEU A 248 0.91 -8.21 13.83
N LEU A 249 0.72 -7.81 12.57
CA LEU A 249 -0.29 -8.43 11.67
C LEU A 249 -0.01 -9.93 11.38
N THR A 250 1.26 -10.34 11.41
CA THR A 250 1.68 -11.75 11.34
C THR A 250 2.76 -12.02 12.39
N PRO A 251 2.79 -13.22 13.02
CA PRO A 251 1.86 -14.33 12.91
C PRO A 251 0.68 -14.27 13.92
N ASN A 252 0.50 -13.16 14.65
CA ASN A 252 -0.28 -13.09 15.91
C ASN A 252 -1.82 -13.09 15.75
N LYS A 253 -2.36 -13.91 14.85
CA LYS A 253 -3.79 -13.90 14.51
C LYS A 253 -4.69 -14.47 15.61
N VAL A 254 -5.68 -13.69 16.02
CA VAL A 254 -6.67 -14.05 17.05
C VAL A 254 -7.73 -14.95 16.44
N GLY A 255 -8.07 -16.08 17.09
CA GLY A 255 -9.19 -16.91 16.66
C GLY A 255 -10.52 -16.16 16.86
N LEU A 256 -11.23 -15.87 15.78
CA LEU A 256 -12.56 -15.25 15.80
C LEU A 256 -13.55 -16.20 15.14
N ALA A 257 -14.62 -16.53 15.86
CA ALA A 257 -15.63 -17.45 15.39
C ALA A 257 -16.86 -16.75 14.81
N ILE A 258 -17.35 -17.23 13.68
CA ILE A 258 -18.65 -16.87 13.12
C ILE A 258 -19.57 -18.08 13.31
N LEU A 259 -20.61 -17.92 14.12
CA LEU A 259 -21.64 -18.92 14.38
C LEU A 259 -22.87 -18.50 13.58
N ASP A 260 -23.16 -19.19 12.47
CA ASP A 260 -24.18 -18.78 11.50
C ASP A 260 -24.60 -19.96 10.59
N MET A 261 -25.35 -19.69 9.52
CA MET A 261 -25.64 -20.64 8.44
C MET A 261 -25.46 -19.99 7.06
N GLY A 262 -25.23 -20.79 6.02
CA GLY A 262 -24.99 -20.26 4.69
C GLY A 262 -23.57 -19.72 4.52
N PHE A 263 -22.58 -20.62 4.48
CA PHE A 263 -21.19 -20.28 4.15
C PHE A 263 -20.84 -20.87 2.77
N ASP A 264 -20.51 -20.00 1.83
CA ASP A 264 -20.14 -20.32 0.44
C ASP A 264 -18.60 -20.50 0.34
N PRO A 265 -18.05 -21.34 -0.55
CA PRO A 265 -16.60 -21.38 -0.80
C PRO A 265 -16.10 -20.08 -1.46
N ASN A 266 -15.60 -19.15 -0.64
CA ASN A 266 -15.21 -17.80 -1.08
C ASN A 266 -13.68 -17.61 -1.09
N ALA A 267 -13.16 -16.90 -2.10
CA ALA A 267 -11.75 -16.52 -2.19
C ALA A 267 -11.34 -15.47 -1.13
N ASP A 268 -12.31 -14.71 -0.60
CA ASP A 268 -12.12 -13.68 0.42
C ASP A 268 -11.97 -14.26 1.86
N TYR A 269 -11.73 -15.56 1.99
CA TYR A 269 -11.54 -16.22 3.29
C TYR A 269 -10.06 -16.32 3.66
N GLN A 270 -9.67 -15.64 4.76
CA GLN A 270 -8.34 -15.70 5.37
C GLN A 270 -7.78 -17.13 5.46
N GLN A 271 -6.59 -17.35 4.89
CA GLN A 271 -5.93 -18.66 4.93
C GLN A 271 -5.72 -19.17 6.37
N GLY A 272 -5.82 -20.49 6.55
CA GLY A 272 -5.79 -21.10 7.88
C GLY A 272 -7.12 -21.03 8.64
N TRP A 273 -8.22 -20.71 7.96
CA TRP A 273 -9.57 -20.92 8.48
C TRP A 273 -9.80 -22.40 8.85
N VAL A 274 -10.66 -22.63 9.84
CA VAL A 274 -11.17 -23.97 10.18
C VAL A 274 -12.69 -23.93 10.19
N ALA A 275 -13.35 -24.99 9.71
CA ALA A 275 -14.80 -25.06 9.65
C ALA A 275 -15.34 -26.34 10.31
N PHE A 276 -16.47 -26.20 11.01
CA PHE A 276 -17.16 -27.30 11.69
C PHE A 276 -18.68 -27.11 11.61
N SER A 277 -19.44 -28.21 11.58
CA SER A 277 -20.90 -28.21 11.64
C SER A 277 -21.33 -29.06 12.83
N ASN A 278 -22.11 -28.47 13.75
CA ASN A 278 -22.75 -29.24 14.82
C ASN A 278 -24.07 -29.89 14.39
N ILE A 279 -24.55 -29.54 13.19
CA ILE A 279 -25.74 -30.11 12.58
C ILE A 279 -25.36 -31.42 11.87
N PRO A 280 -25.86 -32.59 12.32
CA PRO A 280 -25.49 -33.86 11.74
C PRO A 280 -25.80 -33.93 10.24
N LEU A 281 -24.88 -34.52 9.48
CA LEU A 281 -24.97 -34.71 8.02
C LEU A 281 -24.99 -33.41 7.17
N VAL A 282 -24.76 -32.24 7.78
CA VAL A 282 -24.61 -30.96 7.07
C VAL A 282 -23.13 -30.58 6.92
N ALA A 283 -22.73 -30.18 5.72
CA ALA A 283 -21.39 -29.65 5.46
C ALA A 283 -21.31 -28.17 5.90
N PRO A 284 -20.27 -27.74 6.64
CA PRO A 284 -20.24 -26.40 7.19
C PRO A 284 -20.07 -25.30 6.13
N ILE A 285 -19.40 -25.62 5.02
CA ILE A 285 -19.23 -24.78 3.84
C ILE A 285 -19.94 -25.47 2.65
N GLY A 286 -20.52 -24.71 1.74
CA GLY A 286 -21.28 -25.19 0.58
C GLY A 286 -22.72 -25.59 0.90
N THR A 287 -23.22 -25.33 2.12
CA THR A 287 -24.63 -25.50 2.49
C THR A 287 -25.27 -24.13 2.72
N GLU A 288 -26.34 -23.84 1.98
CA GLU A 288 -27.15 -22.63 2.13
C GLU A 288 -27.83 -22.54 3.50
N ASN A 289 -28.19 -21.33 3.91
CA ASN A 289 -28.94 -21.08 5.13
C ASN A 289 -30.38 -21.62 5.02
N ILE A 290 -30.78 -22.44 5.99
CA ILE A 290 -32.08 -23.13 6.05
C ILE A 290 -33.21 -22.15 6.49
N ILE A 291 -32.87 -21.00 7.08
CA ILE A 291 -33.83 -20.03 7.66
C ILE A 291 -33.63 -18.64 7.03
N GLY A 292 -34.71 -18.04 6.52
CA GLY A 292 -34.68 -16.69 5.93
C GLY A 292 -34.41 -15.57 6.93
N CYS A 293 -33.89 -14.44 6.45
CA CYS A 293 -33.58 -13.26 7.25
C CYS A 293 -34.79 -12.32 7.30
N GLY A 294 -35.85 -12.80 7.98
CA GLY A 294 -37.18 -12.22 7.87
C GLY A 294 -37.87 -12.66 6.57
N GLU A 295 -38.45 -11.72 5.84
CA GLU A 295 -39.22 -11.99 4.61
C GLU A 295 -38.34 -12.34 3.39
N ASN A 296 -37.03 -12.08 3.45
CA ASN A 296 -36.10 -12.29 2.33
C ASN A 296 -35.19 -13.52 2.54
N PRO A 297 -34.90 -14.29 1.46
CA PRO A 297 -33.92 -15.38 1.52
C PRO A 297 -32.50 -14.81 1.67
N CYS A 298 -31.73 -15.40 2.59
CA CYS A 298 -30.34 -15.02 2.85
C CYS A 298 -29.44 -16.27 2.82
N LEU A 299 -29.43 -16.93 1.65
CA LEU A 299 -28.80 -18.24 1.41
C LEU A 299 -27.33 -18.30 1.88
N TRP A 300 -26.61 -17.18 1.79
CA TRP A 300 -25.20 -17.04 2.15
C TRP A 300 -24.97 -16.01 3.28
N HIS A 301 -25.83 -16.01 4.29
CA HIS A 301 -25.75 -15.07 5.42
C HIS A 301 -24.42 -15.17 6.17
N GLY A 302 -23.99 -16.38 6.53
CA GLY A 302 -22.68 -16.64 7.13
C GLY A 302 -21.50 -16.13 6.29
N THR A 303 -21.55 -16.26 4.95
CA THR A 303 -20.55 -15.65 4.04
C THR A 303 -20.47 -14.14 4.23
N ASN A 304 -21.62 -13.46 4.25
CA ASN A 304 -21.68 -12.01 4.37
C ASN A 304 -21.21 -11.52 5.74
N VAL A 305 -21.61 -12.22 6.82
CA VAL A 305 -21.17 -11.95 8.20
C VAL A 305 -19.66 -12.19 8.35
N LEU A 306 -19.12 -13.24 7.72
CA LEU A 306 -17.68 -13.53 7.74
C LEU A 306 -16.90 -12.49 6.94
N GLY A 307 -17.33 -12.13 5.73
CA GLY A 307 -16.69 -11.09 4.92
C GLY A 307 -16.66 -9.74 5.65
N ALA A 308 -17.81 -9.28 6.15
CA ALA A 308 -17.93 -8.04 6.91
C ALA A 308 -17.07 -7.99 8.18
N ALA A 309 -16.67 -9.15 8.74
CA ALA A 309 -15.77 -9.23 9.89
C ALA A 309 -14.29 -9.47 9.52
N MET A 310 -14.01 -10.31 8.54
CA MET A 310 -12.70 -10.96 8.33
C MET A 310 -12.28 -11.14 6.85
N ALA A 311 -12.92 -10.46 5.90
CA ALA A 311 -12.46 -10.41 4.51
C ALA A 311 -10.98 -9.97 4.40
N VAL A 312 -10.28 -10.44 3.37
CA VAL A 312 -8.81 -10.33 3.26
C VAL A 312 -8.45 -8.98 2.63
N ALA A 313 -8.28 -7.95 3.45
CA ALA A 313 -7.80 -6.65 3.01
C ALA A 313 -6.48 -6.73 2.20
N ASN A 314 -6.36 -5.87 1.20
CA ASN A 314 -5.31 -5.79 0.18
C ASN A 314 -5.14 -7.07 -0.66
N ASN A 315 -6.23 -7.72 -1.09
CA ASN A 315 -6.19 -8.94 -1.93
C ASN A 315 -6.62 -8.74 -3.40
N GLY A 316 -7.11 -7.55 -3.79
CA GLY A 316 -7.65 -7.29 -5.12
C GLY A 316 -8.97 -8.00 -5.42
N PHE A 317 -9.75 -8.34 -4.40
CA PHE A 317 -11.01 -9.08 -4.48
C PHE A 317 -12.03 -8.52 -3.48
N GLY A 318 -13.29 -8.97 -3.59
CA GLY A 318 -14.31 -8.89 -2.54
C GLY A 318 -14.36 -7.58 -1.73
N SER A 319 -13.94 -7.66 -0.48
CA SER A 319 -14.06 -6.60 0.52
C SER A 319 -12.90 -6.63 1.52
N ALA A 320 -12.87 -5.66 2.44
CA ALA A 320 -11.97 -5.64 3.58
C ALA A 320 -12.80 -5.71 4.88
N GLY A 321 -12.49 -6.68 5.74
CA GLY A 321 -13.17 -6.88 7.02
C GLY A 321 -12.28 -6.38 8.17
N PRO A 322 -12.81 -5.67 9.20
CA PRO A 322 -11.98 -5.04 10.24
C PRO A 322 -11.00 -5.95 10.98
N ALA A 323 -11.34 -7.22 11.14
CA ALA A 323 -10.48 -8.22 11.77
C ALA A 323 -9.65 -9.03 10.76
N GLY A 324 -9.77 -8.82 9.45
CA GLY A 324 -9.10 -9.59 8.40
C GLY A 324 -7.59 -9.75 8.62
N PRO A 325 -6.80 -8.65 8.63
CA PRO A 325 -5.36 -8.72 8.87
C PRO A 325 -4.96 -9.38 10.20
N VAL A 326 -5.83 -9.38 11.21
CA VAL A 326 -5.52 -9.73 12.61
C VAL A 326 -6.20 -11.00 13.15
N ALA A 327 -7.06 -11.65 12.37
CA ALA A 327 -7.87 -12.79 12.83
C ALA A 327 -7.70 -14.04 11.97
N ARG A 328 -7.90 -15.19 12.62
CA ARG A 328 -8.00 -16.51 12.00
C ARG A 328 -9.46 -16.99 12.11
N PRO A 329 -10.18 -17.20 11.00
CA PRO A 329 -11.57 -17.61 11.06
C PRO A 329 -11.78 -18.98 11.70
N VAL A 330 -12.82 -19.07 12.52
CA VAL A 330 -13.41 -20.32 13.01
C VAL A 330 -14.87 -20.33 12.57
N ILE A 331 -15.20 -21.14 11.57
CA ILE A 331 -16.52 -21.16 10.95
C ILE A 331 -17.34 -22.27 11.61
N ILE A 332 -18.42 -21.90 12.31
CA ILE A 332 -19.34 -22.86 12.90
C ILE A 332 -20.70 -22.74 12.19
N HIS A 333 -21.05 -23.79 11.45
CA HIS A 333 -22.40 -23.96 10.93
C HIS A 333 -23.28 -24.50 12.06
N THR A 334 -24.30 -23.73 12.47
CA THR A 334 -25.20 -24.05 13.58
C THR A 334 -26.61 -23.55 13.33
N SER A 335 -27.63 -24.30 13.73
CA SER A 335 -28.99 -23.78 13.80
C SER A 335 -29.13 -22.74 14.92
N TYR A 336 -30.22 -21.96 14.87
CA TYR A 336 -30.47 -20.84 15.77
C TYR A 336 -31.33 -21.22 16.99
N ASP A 337 -31.40 -22.52 17.32
CA ASP A 337 -31.96 -22.99 18.59
C ASP A 337 -30.91 -22.90 19.71
N PHE A 338 -31.36 -22.78 20.96
CA PHE A 338 -30.47 -22.61 22.09
C PHE A 338 -29.50 -23.78 22.33
N PHE A 339 -29.88 -25.02 21.96
CA PHE A 339 -29.04 -26.19 22.25
C PHE A 339 -27.82 -26.20 21.33
N THR A 340 -28.03 -26.13 20.01
CA THR A 340 -26.94 -26.08 19.03
C THR A 340 -26.10 -24.81 19.20
N SER A 341 -26.71 -23.65 19.48
CA SER A 341 -26.00 -22.41 19.78
C SER A 341 -25.02 -22.52 20.96
N ILE A 342 -25.41 -23.24 22.03
CA ILE A 342 -24.55 -23.48 23.20
C ILE A 342 -23.39 -24.43 22.83
N PHE A 343 -23.63 -25.46 22.02
CA PHE A 343 -22.58 -26.36 21.53
C PHE A 343 -21.62 -25.63 20.57
N ALA A 344 -22.13 -24.78 19.68
CA ALA A 344 -21.33 -23.96 18.76
C ALA A 344 -20.31 -23.06 19.49
N LEU A 345 -20.70 -22.48 20.63
CA LEU A 345 -19.79 -21.69 21.47
C LEU A 345 -18.68 -22.56 22.12
N ALA A 346 -19.00 -23.80 22.51
CA ALA A 346 -18.02 -24.75 23.04
C ALA A 346 -17.06 -25.24 21.95
N GLU A 347 -17.56 -25.53 20.76
CA GLU A 347 -16.77 -25.96 19.59
C GLU A 347 -15.86 -24.84 19.09
N ALA A 348 -16.38 -23.61 18.95
CA ALA A 348 -15.58 -22.43 18.66
C ALA A 348 -14.40 -22.30 19.65
N LYS A 349 -14.67 -22.50 20.94
CA LYS A 349 -13.64 -22.48 21.99
C LYS A 349 -12.60 -23.59 21.83
N VAL A 350 -13.02 -24.82 21.50
CA VAL A 350 -12.13 -25.96 21.22
C VAL A 350 -11.27 -25.72 19.98
N LEU A 351 -11.84 -25.11 18.93
CA LEU A 351 -11.13 -24.70 17.71
C LEU A 351 -10.28 -23.41 17.89
N GLY A 352 -10.06 -23.00 19.13
CA GLY A 352 -9.11 -21.96 19.52
C GLY A 352 -9.64 -20.52 19.46
N ALA A 353 -10.95 -20.33 19.29
CA ALA A 353 -11.55 -19.00 19.28
C ALA A 353 -11.40 -18.28 20.64
N LYS A 354 -11.23 -16.96 20.57
CA LYS A 354 -11.20 -16.01 21.69
C LYS A 354 -12.40 -15.06 21.63
N ILE A 355 -12.87 -14.77 20.42
CA ILE A 355 -14.03 -13.93 20.10
C ILE A 355 -15.05 -14.81 19.35
N ALA A 356 -16.35 -14.57 19.54
CA ALA A 356 -17.41 -15.23 18.79
C ALA A 356 -18.49 -14.20 18.41
N ASN A 357 -18.95 -14.26 17.16
CA ASN A 357 -20.09 -13.50 16.64
C ASN A 357 -21.27 -14.43 16.38
N MET A 358 -22.47 -13.99 16.75
CA MET A 358 -23.75 -14.68 16.51
C MET A 358 -24.73 -13.64 15.94
N SER A 359 -25.13 -13.78 14.68
CA SER A 359 -25.98 -12.79 13.99
C SER A 359 -27.48 -13.18 14.00
N TYR A 360 -27.95 -13.81 15.08
CA TYR A 360 -29.31 -14.33 15.22
C TYR A 360 -29.87 -14.11 16.63
N SER A 361 -31.20 -14.22 16.79
CA SER A 361 -31.87 -14.09 18.09
C SER A 361 -33.19 -14.86 18.12
N ALA A 362 -33.69 -15.15 19.33
CA ALA A 362 -34.98 -15.80 19.55
C ALA A 362 -35.91 -14.90 20.39
N PRO A 363 -37.15 -14.60 19.92
CA PRO A 363 -38.09 -13.76 20.67
C PRO A 363 -38.72 -14.53 21.84
N VAL A 364 -38.11 -14.44 23.02
CA VAL A 364 -38.64 -15.05 24.26
C VAL A 364 -39.72 -14.16 24.86
N HIS A 365 -40.95 -14.66 24.96
CA HIS A 365 -42.05 -13.93 25.62
C HIS A 365 -41.78 -13.77 27.12
N ILE A 366 -42.06 -12.58 27.68
CA ILE A 366 -41.69 -12.21 29.06
C ILE A 366 -42.29 -13.14 30.14
N THR A 367 -43.44 -13.75 29.90
CA THR A 367 -44.05 -14.73 30.83
C THR A 367 -43.39 -16.11 30.80
N LEU A 368 -42.52 -16.37 29.82
CA LEU A 368 -41.79 -17.63 29.64
C LEU A 368 -40.29 -17.49 29.95
N SER A 369 -39.76 -16.27 30.10
CA SER A 369 -38.32 -16.02 30.33
C SER A 369 -37.80 -16.47 31.71
N SER A 370 -38.67 -16.97 32.58
CA SER A 370 -38.34 -17.64 33.84
C SER A 370 -38.10 -19.14 33.71
N LEU A 371 -38.51 -19.75 32.59
CA LEU A 371 -38.22 -21.15 32.27
C LEU A 371 -36.77 -21.25 31.79
N ARG A 372 -36.03 -22.21 32.36
CA ARG A 372 -34.61 -22.50 32.11
C ARG A 372 -34.40 -24.02 32.09
#